data_AF-A0A937WC75-F1
#
_entry.id   AF-A0A937WC75-F1
#
_cell.length_a   1.000
_cell.length_b   1.000
_cell.length_c   1.000
_cell.angle_alpha   90.00
_cell.angle_beta   90.00
_cell.angle_gamma   90.00
#
_symmetry.space_group_name_H-M   'P 1'
#
loop_
_entity.id
_entity.type
_entity.pdbx_description
1 polymer ?
#
loop_
_entity_poly.entity_id
_entity_poly.type
_entity_poly.pdbx_seq_one_letter_code
_entity_poly.pdbx_strand_id
1 'polypeptide(L)'
;MRIFAIFQKEWGKRIVANIIKNAPNDWRIETYVMPPFLPSVIDEPEEFLPDNLPAAELLFSLGESPGVAQLIPDFVKLTKAKAVIAP
;
A
#
# COMPACT_ATOMS: atom_id res chain seq x y z
N MET A 1 -14.40 1.41 8.19
CA MET A 1 -13.17 2.18 7.85
C MET A 1 -12.66 1.77 6.47
N ARG A 2 -12.06 2.67 5.68
CA ARG A 2 -11.43 2.36 4.38
C ARG A 2 -9.91 2.26 4.50
N ILE A 3 -9.37 1.06 4.26
CA ILE A 3 -7.93 0.79 4.25
C ILE A 3 -7.50 0.50 2.82
N PHE A 4 -6.37 1.09 2.41
CA PHE A 4 -5.65 0.68 1.21
C PHE A 4 -4.31 0.08 1.62
N ALA A 5 -4.07 -1.20 1.29
CA ALA A 5 -2.86 -1.91 1.67
C ALA A 5 -1.97 -2.15 0.45
N ILE A 6 -0.76 -1.62 0.47
CA ILE A 6 0.28 -1.94 -0.50
C ILE A 6 1.20 -2.99 0.09
N PHE A 7 1.57 -4.02 -0.66
CA PHE A 7 2.45 -5.07 -0.14
C PHE A 7 3.39 -5.63 -1.20
N GLN A 8 4.55 -6.12 -0.74
CA GLN A 8 5.48 -6.93 -1.56
C GLN A 8 5.53 -8.36 -1.02
N LYS A 9 5.75 -9.31 -1.95
CA LYS A 9 6.10 -10.71 -1.67
C LYS A 9 5.11 -11.41 -0.71
N GLU A 10 5.49 -12.58 -0.21
CA GLU A 10 4.61 -13.44 0.58
C GLU A 10 4.40 -12.94 2.01
N TRP A 11 5.33 -12.18 2.61
CA TRP A 11 5.15 -11.70 3.98
C TRP A 11 4.02 -10.68 4.07
N GLY A 12 4.08 -9.63 3.24
CA GLY A 12 3.03 -8.63 3.19
C GLY A 12 1.67 -9.22 2.80
N LYS A 13 1.65 -10.16 1.85
CA LYS A 13 0.44 -10.90 1.45
C LYS A 13 -0.21 -11.64 2.63
N ARG A 14 0.58 -12.31 3.47
CA ARG A 14 0.08 -13.02 4.66
C ARG A 14 -0.54 -12.07 5.68
N ILE A 15 0.07 -10.90 5.89
CA ILE A 15 -0.46 -9.88 6.80
C ILE A 15 -1.80 -9.36 6.29
N VAL A 16 -1.87 -8.98 5.00
CA VAL A 16 -3.11 -8.50 4.37
C VAL A 16 -4.22 -9.55 4.45
N ALA A 17 -3.91 -10.80 4.13
CA ALA A 17 -4.87 -11.91 4.23
C ALA A 17 -5.40 -12.08 5.67
N ASN A 18 -4.53 -11.95 6.67
CA ASN A 18 -4.95 -12.00 8.06
C ASN A 18 -5.86 -10.83 8.46
N ILE A 19 -5.58 -9.62 7.97
CA ILE A 19 -6.42 -8.45 8.23
C ILE A 19 -7.78 -8.63 7.57
N ILE A 20 -7.83 -9.00 6.30
CA ILE A 20 -9.10 -9.25 5.59
C ILE A 20 -9.94 -10.31 6.31
N LYS A 21 -9.30 -11.39 6.78
CA LYS A 21 -9.98 -12.49 7.49
C LYS A 21 -10.60 -12.06 8.82
N ASN A 22 -9.99 -11.12 9.55
CA ASN A 22 -10.37 -10.79 10.93
C ASN A 22 -10.92 -9.36 11.08
N ALA A 23 -11.03 -8.59 9.99
CA ALA A 23 -11.54 -7.23 10.04
C ALA A 23 -13.03 -7.18 10.38
N PRO A 24 -13.48 -6.13 11.08
CA PRO A 24 -14.91 -5.84 11.22
C PRO A 24 -15.63 -5.77 9.87
N ASN A 25 -16.89 -6.21 9.83
CA ASN A 25 -17.68 -6.31 8.59
C ASN A 25 -17.92 -4.97 7.88
N ASP A 26 -17.81 -3.84 8.59
CA ASP A 26 -17.96 -2.49 8.05
C ASP A 26 -16.64 -1.91 7.47
N TRP A 27 -15.53 -2.64 7.59
CA TRP A 27 -14.26 -2.24 7.00
C TRP A 27 -14.20 -2.62 5.52
N ARG A 28 -13.69 -1.70 4.71
CA ARG A 28 -13.37 -1.94 3.30
C ARG A 28 -11.86 -1.93 3.16
N ILE A 29 -11.32 -3.06 2.73
CA ILE A 29 -9.88 -3.25 2.57
C ILE A 29 -9.62 -3.50 1.09
N GLU A 30 -8.96 -2.56 0.45
CA GLU A 30 -8.48 -2.69 -0.92
C GLU A 30 -6.97 -2.87 -0.90
N THR A 31 -6.43 -3.57 -1.90
CA THR A 31 -5.05 -4.04 -1.86
C THR A 31 -4.38 -3.83 -3.20
N TYR A 32 -3.07 -3.56 -3.17
CA TYR A 32 -2.24 -3.44 -4.36
C TYR A 32 -0.91 -4.17 -4.15
N VAL A 33 -0.56 -4.99 -5.13
CA VAL A 33 0.69 -5.76 -5.11
C VAL A 33 1.76 -4.91 -5.77
N MET A 34 2.76 -4.51 -5.00
CA MET A 34 3.91 -3.77 -5.51
C MET A 34 4.80 -4.70 -6.36
N PRO A 35 5.50 -4.16 -7.38
CA PRO A 35 6.52 -4.90 -8.09
C PRO A 35 7.54 -5.55 -7.14
N PRO A 36 7.98 -6.80 -7.39
CA PRO A 36 8.90 -7.51 -6.48
C PRO A 36 10.30 -6.89 -6.44
N PHE A 37 10.65 -6.14 -7.48
CA PHE A 37 11.90 -5.41 -7.61
C PHE A 37 11.59 -3.95 -7.92
N LEU A 38 12.19 -3.06 -7.14
CA LEU A 38 12.21 -1.61 -7.36
C LEU A 38 13.67 -1.16 -7.34
N PRO A 39 14.04 -0.10 -8.07
CA PRO A 39 15.37 0.45 -7.96
C PRO A 39 15.62 0.98 -6.54
N SER A 40 16.90 1.13 -6.17
CA SER A 40 17.29 1.63 -4.84
C SER A 40 16.87 3.08 -4.63
N VAL A 41 16.78 3.85 -5.70
CA VAL A 41 16.31 5.23 -5.75
C VAL A 41 15.19 5.29 -6.78
N ILE A 42 14.07 5.90 -6.41
CA ILE A 42 12.95 6.16 -7.31
C ILE A 42 13.10 7.60 -7.82
N ASP A 43 13.47 7.75 -9.11
CA ASP A 43 13.56 9.08 -9.74
C ASP A 43 12.20 9.57 -10.25
N GLU A 44 11.44 8.68 -10.89
CA GLU A 44 10.11 8.96 -11.47
C GLU A 44 9.04 8.06 -10.80
N PRO A 45 8.41 8.48 -9.69
CA PRO A 45 7.43 7.68 -8.95
C PRO A 45 6.24 7.20 -9.79
N GLU A 46 5.76 8.03 -10.71
CA GLU A 46 4.63 7.77 -11.60
C GLU A 46 4.78 6.49 -12.42
N GLU A 47 6.00 6.07 -12.77
CA GLU A 47 6.25 4.83 -13.51
C GLU A 47 5.90 3.57 -12.71
N PHE A 48 5.79 3.70 -11.38
CA PHE A 48 5.53 2.59 -10.45
C PHE A 48 4.15 2.69 -9.79
N LEU A 49 3.32 3.64 -10.20
CA LEU A 49 2.01 3.90 -9.62
C LEU A 49 0.89 3.51 -10.60
N PRO A 50 -0.25 3.00 -10.10
CA PRO A 50 -1.44 2.84 -10.91
C PRO A 50 -2.11 4.19 -11.21
N ASP A 51 -2.78 4.28 -12.37
CA ASP A 51 -3.43 5.51 -12.84
C ASP A 51 -4.52 6.03 -11.88
N ASN A 52 -5.22 5.13 -11.21
CA ASN A 52 -6.26 5.46 -10.26
C ASN A 52 -6.22 4.54 -9.05
N LEU A 53 -6.59 5.10 -7.89
CA LEU A 53 -6.69 4.38 -6.64
C LEU A 53 -7.98 4.75 -5.92
N PRO A 54 -8.58 3.81 -5.17
CA PRO A 54 -9.72 4.09 -4.32
C PRO A 54 -9.35 5.08 -3.22
N ALA A 55 -10.32 5.88 -2.79
CA ALA A 55 -10.13 6.76 -1.65
C ALA A 55 -10.04 5.95 -0.35
N ALA A 56 -8.99 6.19 0.44
CA ALA A 56 -8.74 5.50 1.70
C ALA A 56 -8.61 6.47 2.87
N GLU A 57 -8.81 5.97 4.08
CA GLU A 57 -8.58 6.70 5.32
C GLU A 57 -7.22 6.36 5.90
N LEU A 58 -6.79 5.11 5.70
CA LEU A 58 -5.51 4.57 6.15
C LEU A 58 -4.79 3.90 4.97
N LEU A 59 -3.54 4.29 4.74
CA LEU A 59 -2.60 3.54 3.91
C LEU A 59 -1.81 2.58 4.81
N PHE A 60 -1.80 1.31 4.45
CA PHE A 60 -0.97 0.31 5.13
C PHE A 60 0.15 -0.15 4.20
N SER A 61 1.39 0.25 4.51
CA SER A 61 2.57 -0.06 3.72
C SER A 61 3.29 -1.29 4.26
N LEU A 62 3.25 -2.38 3.49
CA LEU A 62 3.88 -3.65 3.79
C LEU A 62 4.95 -3.98 2.73
N GLY A 63 5.74 -2.96 2.37
CA GLY A 63 6.88 -3.09 1.48
C GLY A 63 8.05 -3.81 2.14
N GLU A 64 8.81 -4.56 1.35
CA GLU A 64 10.04 -5.24 1.78
C GLU A 64 11.30 -4.64 1.13
N SER A 65 11.18 -3.44 0.55
CA SER A 65 12.29 -2.73 -0.11
C SER A 65 12.21 -1.22 0.12
N PRO A 66 13.35 -0.52 0.14
CA PRO A 66 13.39 0.94 0.27
C PRO A 66 12.60 1.68 -0.82
N GLY A 67 12.48 1.10 -2.01
CA GLY A 67 11.69 1.68 -3.10
C GLY A 67 10.21 1.83 -2.75
N VAL A 68 9.62 0.89 -2.00
CA VAL A 68 8.21 1.02 -1.58
C VAL A 68 8.04 2.18 -0.61
N ALA A 69 8.99 2.39 0.30
CA ALA A 69 8.95 3.50 1.23
C ALA A 69 8.99 4.86 0.52
N GLN A 70 9.75 4.95 -0.58
CA GLN A 70 9.83 6.16 -1.40
C GLN A 70 8.51 6.47 -2.12
N LEU A 71 7.68 5.47 -2.43
CA LEU A 71 6.39 5.64 -3.11
C LEU A 71 5.23 5.97 -2.17
N ILE A 72 5.42 5.87 -0.84
CA ILE A 72 4.36 6.14 0.16
C ILE A 72 3.71 7.52 -0.04
N PRO A 73 4.44 8.64 -0.22
CA PRO A 73 3.84 9.96 -0.38
C PRO A 73 2.86 10.03 -1.56
N ASP A 74 3.17 9.36 -2.67
CA ASP A 74 2.34 9.40 -3.87
C ASP A 74 1.11 8.50 -3.74
N PHE A 75 1.24 7.34 -3.10
CA PHE A 75 0.07 6.56 -2.68
C PHE A 75 -0.85 7.36 -1.75
N VAL A 76 -0.30 8.15 -0.82
CA VAL A 76 -1.10 9.04 0.05
C VAL A 76 -1.84 10.10 -0.77
N LYS A 77 -1.18 10.75 -1.75
CA LYS A 77 -1.83 11.74 -2.63
C LYS A 77 -2.98 11.13 -3.43
N LEU A 78 -2.74 9.97 -4.06
CA LEU A 78 -3.72 9.29 -4.92
C LEU A 78 -4.92 8.75 -4.13
N THR A 79 -4.68 8.17 -2.95
CA THR A 79 -5.74 7.61 -2.11
C THR A 79 -6.40 8.64 -1.18
N LYS A 80 -5.78 9.80 -0.99
CA LYS A 80 -6.16 10.82 0.02
C LYS A 80 -6.17 10.26 1.44
N ALA A 81 -5.34 9.25 1.71
CA ALA A 81 -5.20 8.66 3.04
C ALA A 81 -4.82 9.73 4.08
N LYS A 82 -5.43 9.63 5.27
CA LYS A 82 -5.20 10.58 6.37
C LYS A 82 -4.14 10.10 7.35
N ALA A 83 -3.85 8.80 7.32
CA ALA A 83 -2.85 8.16 8.15
C ALA A 83 -2.10 7.10 7.34
N VAL A 84 -0.87 6.83 7.76
CA VAL A 84 -0.02 5.79 7.21
C VAL A 84 0.49 4.92 8.36
N ILE A 85 0.43 3.60 8.19
CA ILE A 85 1.22 2.66 8.99
C ILE A 85 2.28 2.06 8.05
N ALA A 86 3.54 2.23 8.42
CA ALA A 86 4.70 1.75 7.69
C ALA A 86 5.73 1.16 8.69
N PRO A 87 6.60 0.22 8.25
CA PRO A 87 7.69 -0.32 9.06
C PRO A 87 8.76 0.71 9.42
#